data_AF-A0A0G4M9N1-F1
#
_entry.id   AF-A0A0G4M9N1-F1
#
_cell.length_a   1.000
_cell.length_b   1.000
_cell.length_c   1.000
_cell.angle_alpha   90.00
_cell.angle_beta   90.00
_cell.angle_gamma   90.00
#
_symmetry.space_group_name_H-M   'P 1'
#
loop_
_entity.id
_entity.type
_entity.pdbx_description
1 polymer ?
#
loop_
_entity_poly.entity_id
_entity_poly.type
_entity_poly.pdbx_seq_one_letter_code
_entity_poly.pdbx_strand_id
1 'polypeptide(L)'
;MGDNAGRQPPLSNGQQDDIALAETQSHEATRPGPGEKERHSQPGHATLHGDKDDLPHDVPRAGKKKGHGYFGKHGKLRPFRLLTADFHNIRSRYFSDWTVFNQLVLASTVYVFFTNLLPGITFAGDLYVLTGESWGTIEVVFSTGLCGIIFALFSGQPLTILGVTGPFTVLAENIYKLCEENFGVPFLPVMAWSLIHAGWMHYLLAIFNAHDWTMQYVTDFSADIFSLLNSVIYFHKAVRELQRTKKIVSIAAFLYAIIGCTGTCLLAILLSTANSWQPLFHRYIRMGLAEYAAAISIIFFIGMPYVGDLATLDHNRLMVQKNLRPSSPERTQFFVEFWKVPIEWVFISIIPGFIITVLFYFDHEISSIICTAKRYGVQKPGGYAWDIALLGTTTILCGILGIPPANGLLPQAPLHSESLMHSVIEDPGALTDPEPGEPPPKPVTRVYEQRYSHLIQAVGILIFVTPPFQHVLGLTPTSVLAGLFLFMGYQSLSVNPILSRIGHLVTAPADLPELPSGASWLGVHSYTITQLVLTGIVFGVTLTVAAPGFPIIIIVLVPMRLHLMSKIWSRETLRYVDGWATREGKPEDNEDDRRTDGMMGGKTEAVDEEKGPRVV
;
A
#
# COMPACT_ATOMS: atom_id res chain seq x y z
N MET A 1 21.04 82.51 24.84
CA MET A 1 19.82 82.40 25.65
C MET A 1 18.96 81.31 25.01
N GLY A 2 18.76 80.12 25.53
CA GLY A 2 19.16 79.48 26.78
C GLY A 2 18.49 78.09 26.82
N ASP A 3 19.29 77.09 27.20
CA ASP A 3 18.98 75.84 27.92
C ASP A 3 18.15 74.67 27.36
N ASN A 4 18.89 73.61 26.97
CA ASN A 4 19.12 72.34 27.69
C ASN A 4 17.97 71.63 28.46
N ALA A 5 17.74 70.34 28.13
CA ALA A 5 18.14 69.15 28.93
C ALA A 5 17.43 67.88 28.38
N GLY A 6 18.05 66.70 28.22
CA GLY A 6 19.36 66.30 28.70
C GLY A 6 19.93 65.01 28.08
N ARG A 7 21.26 64.95 28.22
CA ARG A 7 22.20 63.83 28.45
C ARG A 7 22.35 62.71 27.40
N GLN A 8 23.38 62.90 26.56
CA GLN A 8 24.41 61.93 26.13
C GLN A 8 25.35 61.53 27.33
N PRO A 9 26.48 60.76 27.16
CA PRO A 9 26.84 59.49 26.47
C PRO A 9 27.78 58.65 27.44
N PRO A 10 28.93 57.97 27.10
CA PRO A 10 29.48 57.29 25.90
C PRO A 10 30.12 55.86 26.14
N LEU A 11 30.63 55.28 25.04
CA LEU A 11 31.74 54.31 24.81
C LEU A 11 32.61 53.73 25.97
N SER A 12 33.02 52.45 25.80
CA SER A 12 34.43 51.93 25.83
C SER A 12 34.74 50.72 26.76
N ASN A 13 35.22 49.64 26.14
CA ASN A 13 36.30 48.66 26.48
C ASN A 13 36.79 48.37 27.91
N GLY A 14 37.13 47.07 28.09
CA GLY A 14 38.13 46.52 29.03
C GLY A 14 37.53 46.01 30.34
N GLN A 15 37.99 44.97 31.03
CA GLN A 15 39.12 44.03 30.89
C GLN A 15 38.94 42.95 32.00
N GLN A 16 39.48 41.75 31.79
CA GLN A 16 40.12 40.81 32.75
C GLN A 16 39.70 40.73 34.24
N ASP A 17 39.53 39.50 34.75
CA ASP A 17 40.53 38.89 35.63
C ASP A 17 40.29 37.38 35.92
N ASP A 18 41.40 36.64 35.83
CA ASP A 18 41.64 35.25 36.21
C ASP A 18 41.71 35.06 37.73
N ILE A 19 41.42 33.85 38.25
CA ILE A 19 42.25 33.19 39.28
C ILE A 19 42.32 31.68 39.01
N ALA A 20 43.58 31.21 38.97
CA ALA A 20 44.05 29.85 38.75
C ALA A 20 44.10 28.99 40.03
N LEU A 21 44.27 27.67 39.85
CA LEU A 21 45.14 26.86 40.71
C LEU A 21 45.80 25.74 39.88
N ALA A 22 47.11 25.67 40.02
CA ALA A 22 48.06 24.83 39.31
C ALA A 22 48.23 23.45 39.97
N GLU A 23 48.74 22.48 39.22
CA GLU A 23 50.02 21.85 39.58
C GLU A 23 50.67 21.14 38.39
N THR A 24 51.97 21.42 38.27
CA THR A 24 52.92 21.00 37.25
C THR A 24 53.63 19.74 37.73
N GLN A 25 53.94 18.79 36.85
CA GLN A 25 55.27 18.17 36.87
C GLN A 25 55.64 17.52 35.52
N SER A 26 56.73 18.05 35.00
CA SER A 26 57.59 17.63 33.89
C SER A 26 58.17 16.23 34.07
N HIS A 27 58.47 15.52 32.97
CA HIS A 27 59.82 15.05 32.71
C HIS A 27 60.05 14.74 31.22
N GLU A 28 61.30 14.91 30.86
CA GLU A 28 61.88 15.19 29.57
C GLU A 28 62.62 13.96 29.01
N ALA A 29 62.82 13.99 27.69
CA ALA A 29 64.01 13.54 26.97
C ALA A 29 64.13 12.11 26.40
N THR A 30 64.65 12.16 25.16
CA THR A 30 65.70 11.32 24.54
C THR A 30 65.28 10.20 23.56
N ARG A 31 65.36 10.54 22.27
CA ARG A 31 65.81 9.65 21.19
C ARG A 31 67.28 9.26 21.41
N PRO A 32 67.74 8.14 20.85
CA PRO A 32 68.66 8.26 19.71
C PRO A 32 68.46 7.18 18.61
N GLY A 33 68.77 7.53 17.34
CA GLY A 33 69.28 6.58 16.34
C GLY A 33 70.82 6.45 16.46
N PRO A 34 71.60 5.83 15.54
CA PRO A 34 71.32 5.63 14.11
C PRO A 34 71.87 4.31 13.46
N GLY A 35 71.67 4.17 12.14
CA GLY A 35 72.50 3.39 11.19
C GLY A 35 71.97 2.01 10.78
N GLU A 36 72.07 1.52 9.54
CA GLU A 36 72.60 2.00 8.27
C GLU A 36 72.27 0.91 7.22
N LYS A 37 71.80 1.27 6.02
CA LYS A 37 72.32 0.83 4.70
C LYS A 37 71.34 1.12 3.57
N GLU A 38 71.72 2.12 2.78
CA GLU A 38 71.23 2.37 1.43
C GLU A 38 71.74 1.31 0.44
N ARG A 39 70.99 1.08 -0.64
CA ARG A 39 71.54 0.98 -2.01
C ARG A 39 70.49 1.32 -3.06
N HIS A 40 70.92 2.16 -3.99
CA HIS A 40 70.18 2.78 -5.07
C HIS A 40 70.15 1.91 -6.36
N SER A 41 69.15 2.24 -7.19
CA SER A 41 69.12 2.32 -8.67
C SER A 41 69.08 1.08 -9.59
N GLN A 42 67.96 1.05 -10.36
CA GLN A 42 67.64 0.62 -11.76
C GLN A 42 68.81 0.46 -12.77
N PRO A 43 68.67 -0.16 -13.98
CA PRO A 43 67.47 -0.18 -14.87
C PRO A 43 67.21 -1.46 -15.75
N GLY A 44 66.04 -1.49 -16.44
CA GLY A 44 65.94 -2.09 -17.79
C GLY A 44 64.90 -3.19 -18.07
N HIS A 45 63.84 -2.82 -18.81
CA HIS A 45 63.10 -3.55 -19.86
C HIS A 45 62.45 -4.95 -19.65
N ALA A 46 61.11 -4.92 -19.68
CA ALA A 46 60.16 -5.72 -20.47
C ALA A 46 60.33 -7.26 -20.55
N THR A 47 59.40 -8.01 -19.93
CA THR A 47 58.63 -9.09 -20.59
C THR A 47 57.43 -9.52 -19.73
N LEU A 48 56.39 -9.98 -20.42
CA LEU A 48 55.11 -10.47 -19.91
C LEU A 48 55.24 -11.74 -19.05
N HIS A 49 54.18 -12.00 -18.25
CA HIS A 49 53.94 -13.07 -17.26
C HIS A 49 54.33 -12.65 -15.83
N GLY A 50 53.49 -12.75 -14.80
CA GLY A 50 52.13 -13.24 -14.64
C GLY A 50 51.91 -13.38 -13.13
N ASP A 51 50.87 -12.76 -12.59
CA ASP A 51 50.18 -13.24 -11.39
C ASP A 51 48.80 -12.58 -11.35
N LYS A 52 47.79 -13.41 -11.63
CA LYS A 52 46.38 -13.19 -11.36
C LYS A 52 46.04 -14.13 -10.22
N ASP A 53 45.21 -13.65 -9.29
CA ASP A 53 44.34 -14.35 -8.32
C ASP A 53 44.22 -13.37 -7.12
N ASP A 54 43.06 -12.94 -6.59
CA ASP A 54 41.80 -13.64 -6.37
C ASP A 54 40.59 -12.66 -6.30
N LEU A 55 39.64 -12.85 -7.20
CA LEU A 55 38.23 -12.47 -7.10
C LEU A 55 37.46 -13.79 -7.33
N PRO A 56 36.58 -14.27 -6.45
CA PRO A 56 35.81 -15.46 -6.73
C PRO A 56 34.65 -15.13 -7.68
N HIS A 57 34.92 -15.22 -8.98
CA HIS A 57 33.92 -15.42 -10.02
C HIS A 57 33.74 -16.91 -10.29
N ASP A 58 32.69 -17.53 -9.75
CA ASP A 58 32.21 -18.81 -10.26
C ASP A 58 31.21 -18.59 -11.39
N VAL A 59 31.72 -18.63 -12.62
CA VAL A 59 30.92 -18.81 -13.85
C VAL A 59 30.77 -20.32 -14.07
N PRO A 60 29.57 -20.91 -14.04
CA PRO A 60 29.42 -22.33 -14.33
C PRO A 60 29.62 -22.60 -15.83
N ARG A 61 30.71 -23.28 -16.16
CA ARG A 61 30.97 -23.88 -17.49
C ARG A 61 29.80 -24.75 -17.93
N ALA A 62 29.36 -24.54 -19.17
CA ALA A 62 28.35 -25.33 -19.85
C ALA A 62 28.78 -26.80 -19.99
N GLY A 63 28.22 -27.65 -19.13
CA GLY A 63 28.28 -29.11 -19.23
C GLY A 63 26.86 -29.67 -19.26
N LYS A 64 26.50 -30.31 -20.37
CA LYS A 64 25.21 -31.00 -20.60
C LYS A 64 24.76 -31.82 -19.36
N LYS A 65 23.70 -31.37 -18.68
CA LYS A 65 22.80 -32.26 -17.92
C LYS A 65 21.34 -31.82 -18.13
N LYS A 66 20.62 -32.67 -18.85
CA LYS A 66 19.17 -32.59 -19.08
C LYS A 66 18.43 -32.81 -17.75
N GLY A 67 17.44 -31.96 -17.46
CA GLY A 67 16.35 -32.24 -16.53
C GLY A 67 16.60 -31.93 -15.05
N HIS A 68 16.80 -30.67 -14.68
CA HIS A 68 16.47 -30.25 -13.31
C HIS A 68 14.96 -30.00 -13.23
N GLY A 69 14.24 -30.94 -12.62
CA GLY A 69 12.80 -30.81 -12.38
C GLY A 69 12.49 -29.51 -11.63
N TYR A 70 11.35 -28.90 -11.94
CA TYR A 70 10.86 -27.66 -11.33
C TYR A 70 10.91 -27.66 -9.77
N PHE A 71 10.95 -28.85 -9.15
CA PHE A 71 11.01 -29.11 -7.70
C PHE A 71 12.44 -29.39 -7.14
N GLY A 72 13.51 -29.22 -7.92
CA GLY A 72 14.90 -29.47 -7.46
C GLY A 72 15.38 -28.50 -6.36
N LYS A 73 16.57 -28.74 -5.79
CA LYS A 73 17.17 -27.92 -4.70
C LYS A 73 17.29 -26.41 -5.05
N HIS A 74 17.39 -26.07 -6.33
CA HIS A 74 17.38 -24.71 -6.90
C HIS A 74 16.19 -24.44 -7.84
N GLY A 75 15.17 -25.29 -7.84
CA GLY A 75 13.99 -25.16 -8.71
C GLY A 75 13.06 -24.01 -8.28
N LYS A 76 12.47 -23.31 -9.25
CA LYS A 76 11.54 -22.19 -9.01
C LYS A 76 10.29 -22.59 -8.21
N LEU A 77 9.89 -23.87 -8.22
CA LEU A 77 8.71 -24.40 -7.53
C LEU A 77 9.04 -25.19 -6.26
N ARG A 78 10.22 -24.98 -5.65
CA ARG A 78 10.55 -25.67 -4.39
C ARG A 78 9.60 -25.18 -3.28
N PRO A 79 8.81 -26.08 -2.66
CA PRO A 79 7.93 -25.68 -1.57
C PRO A 79 8.73 -25.12 -0.40
N PHE A 80 8.19 -24.09 0.26
CA PHE A 80 8.79 -23.37 1.40
C PHE A 80 10.05 -22.53 1.11
N ARG A 81 10.48 -22.39 -0.15
CA ARG A 81 11.69 -21.63 -0.49
C ARG A 81 11.58 -20.16 -0.08
N LEU A 82 10.55 -19.44 -0.53
CA LEU A 82 10.36 -18.03 -0.16
C LEU A 82 10.09 -17.91 1.34
N LEU A 83 9.20 -18.73 1.90
CA LEU A 83 8.89 -18.70 3.33
C LEU A 83 10.14 -18.82 4.23
N THR A 84 11.07 -19.71 3.89
CA THR A 84 12.30 -19.90 4.67
C THR A 84 13.25 -18.71 4.51
N ALA A 85 13.37 -18.18 3.29
CA ALA A 85 14.20 -17.01 3.01
C ALA A 85 13.66 -15.76 3.71
N ASP A 86 12.35 -15.51 3.59
CA ASP A 86 11.64 -14.41 4.22
C ASP A 86 11.77 -14.49 5.75
N PHE A 87 11.57 -15.67 6.33
CA PHE A 87 11.72 -15.86 7.77
C PHE A 87 13.15 -15.57 8.27
N HIS A 88 14.17 -15.99 7.51
CA HIS A 88 15.56 -15.70 7.86
C HIS A 88 15.87 -14.20 7.78
N ASN A 89 15.39 -13.53 6.72
CA ASN A 89 15.55 -12.08 6.51
C ASN A 89 14.83 -11.25 7.57
N ILE A 90 13.65 -11.69 8.02
CA ILE A 90 12.91 -11.03 9.10
C ILE A 90 13.67 -11.17 10.41
N ARG A 91 14.13 -12.39 10.73
CA ARG A 91 14.85 -12.66 11.98
C ARG A 91 16.13 -11.83 12.12
N SER A 92 16.90 -11.66 11.05
CA SER A 92 18.15 -10.88 11.10
C SER A 92 17.90 -9.38 11.29
N ARG A 93 16.82 -8.87 10.72
CA ARG A 93 16.49 -7.43 10.71
C ARG A 93 15.55 -7.01 11.85
N TYR A 94 14.82 -7.92 12.48
CA TYR A 94 13.73 -7.58 13.41
C TYR A 94 14.12 -6.51 14.43
N PHE A 95 15.29 -6.62 15.06
CA PHE A 95 15.76 -5.64 16.04
C PHE A 95 16.08 -4.27 15.44
N SER A 96 16.53 -4.21 14.18
CA SER A 96 16.78 -2.96 13.45
C SER A 96 15.49 -2.21 13.09
N ASP A 97 14.31 -2.85 13.09
CA ASP A 97 13.04 -2.17 12.81
C ASP A 97 12.53 -1.34 14.02
N TRP A 98 13.10 -1.56 15.21
CA TRP A 98 12.73 -0.90 16.47
C TRP A 98 13.72 0.16 16.93
N THR A 99 14.78 0.44 16.17
CA THR A 99 15.81 1.40 16.62
C THR A 99 15.44 2.86 16.33
N VAL A 100 14.60 3.12 15.33
CA VAL A 100 14.28 4.48 14.88
C VAL A 100 12.91 4.91 15.36
N PHE A 101 12.87 5.88 16.28
CA PHE A 101 11.66 6.56 16.73
C PHE A 101 11.87 8.07 16.72
N ASN A 102 11.27 8.74 15.74
CA ASN A 102 11.43 10.18 15.50
C ASN A 102 10.06 10.89 15.48
N GLN A 103 10.06 12.22 15.54
CA GLN A 103 8.84 13.03 15.45
C GLN A 103 8.04 12.75 14.15
N LEU A 104 8.72 12.47 13.04
CA LEU A 104 8.08 12.06 11.79
C LEU A 104 7.30 10.75 11.94
N VAL A 105 7.85 9.77 12.64
CA VAL A 105 7.17 8.49 12.91
C VAL A 105 5.93 8.72 13.76
N LEU A 106 6.00 9.61 14.77
CA LEU A 106 4.84 9.97 15.58
C LEU A 106 3.77 10.70 14.75
N ALA A 107 4.16 11.66 13.91
CA ALA A 107 3.23 12.37 13.03
C ALA A 107 2.55 11.41 12.02
N SER A 108 3.34 10.54 11.39
CA SER A 108 2.87 9.47 10.52
C SER A 108 1.90 8.54 11.26
N THR A 109 2.18 8.17 12.51
CA THR A 109 1.29 7.35 13.34
C THR A 109 -0.11 7.97 13.47
N VAL A 110 -0.18 9.26 13.82
CA VAL A 110 -1.47 9.96 14.00
C VAL A 110 -2.20 10.09 12.67
N TYR A 111 -1.46 10.41 11.59
CA TYR A 111 -2.01 10.49 10.25
C TYR A 111 -2.61 9.15 9.78
N VAL A 112 -1.85 8.05 9.93
CA VAL A 112 -2.28 6.72 9.50
C VAL A 112 -3.41 6.18 10.38
N PHE A 113 -3.41 6.49 11.67
CA PHE A 113 -4.52 6.18 12.57
C PHE A 113 -5.85 6.73 12.04
N PHE A 114 -5.92 8.01 11.66
CA PHE A 114 -7.14 8.58 11.11
C PHE A 114 -7.46 8.04 9.71
N THR A 115 -6.47 7.92 8.81
CA THR A 115 -6.72 7.43 7.45
C THR A 115 -7.10 5.94 7.40
N ASN A 116 -6.84 5.17 8.45
CA ASN A 116 -7.31 3.78 8.59
C ASN A 116 -8.66 3.70 9.33
N LEU A 117 -8.79 4.37 10.48
CA LEU A 117 -10.01 4.32 11.30
C LEU A 117 -11.24 4.83 10.53
N LEU A 118 -11.08 5.95 9.81
CA LEU A 118 -12.17 6.65 9.14
C LEU A 118 -12.85 5.81 8.04
N PRO A 119 -12.14 5.25 7.04
CA PRO A 119 -12.73 4.28 6.12
C PRO A 119 -13.26 3.05 6.85
N GLY A 120 -12.57 2.54 7.87
CA GLY A 120 -13.02 1.39 8.66
C GLY A 120 -14.42 1.59 9.24
N ILE A 121 -14.68 2.72 9.91
CA ILE A 121 -16.01 3.01 10.48
C ILE A 121 -17.09 3.23 9.41
N THR A 122 -16.73 3.78 8.25
CA THR A 122 -17.68 3.93 7.13
C THR A 122 -18.13 2.57 6.59
N PHE A 123 -17.20 1.63 6.42
CA PHE A 123 -17.52 0.27 5.99
C PHE A 123 -18.27 -0.50 7.06
N ALA A 124 -18.00 -0.24 8.34
CA ALA A 124 -18.72 -0.87 9.43
C ALA A 124 -20.20 -0.48 9.48
N GLY A 125 -20.51 0.81 9.25
CA GLY A 125 -21.89 1.27 9.14
C GLY A 125 -22.65 0.57 8.00
N ASP A 126 -22.02 0.44 6.84
CA ASP A 126 -22.64 -0.26 5.70
C ASP A 126 -22.81 -1.77 5.99
N LEU A 127 -21.79 -2.41 6.55
CA LEU A 127 -21.81 -3.83 6.90
C LEU A 127 -22.89 -4.15 7.94
N TYR A 128 -23.11 -3.26 8.91
CA TYR A 128 -24.16 -3.40 9.92
C TYR A 128 -25.54 -3.52 9.29
N VAL A 129 -25.86 -2.62 8.36
CA VAL A 129 -27.19 -2.61 7.72
C VAL A 129 -27.30 -3.73 6.67
N LEU A 130 -26.20 -4.13 6.03
CA LEU A 130 -26.21 -5.14 4.96
C LEU A 130 -26.18 -6.58 5.46
N THR A 131 -25.70 -6.83 6.68
CA THR A 131 -25.58 -8.18 7.27
C THR A 131 -26.59 -8.44 8.37
N GLY A 132 -27.71 -7.72 8.38
CA GLY A 132 -28.76 -7.86 9.39
C GLY A 132 -28.24 -7.68 10.81
N GLU A 133 -27.41 -6.65 11.03
CA GLU A 133 -26.81 -6.31 12.35
C GLU A 133 -25.79 -7.34 12.87
N SER A 134 -25.36 -8.30 12.05
CA SER A 134 -24.37 -9.32 12.42
C SER A 134 -22.98 -8.73 12.67
N TRP A 135 -22.56 -7.76 11.84
CA TRP A 135 -21.26 -7.10 11.93
C TRP A 135 -21.42 -5.59 11.96
N GLY A 136 -21.06 -4.95 13.07
CA GLY A 136 -21.12 -3.50 13.22
C GLY A 136 -19.76 -2.85 13.44
N THR A 137 -19.83 -1.62 13.95
CA THR A 137 -18.67 -0.76 14.23
C THR A 137 -17.67 -1.43 15.15
N ILE A 138 -18.15 -2.11 16.20
CA ILE A 138 -17.27 -2.73 17.18
C ILE A 138 -16.47 -3.90 16.58
N GLU A 139 -17.09 -4.75 15.75
CA GLU A 139 -16.41 -5.88 15.11
C GLU A 139 -15.35 -5.42 14.10
N VAL A 140 -15.65 -4.39 13.30
CA VAL A 140 -14.70 -3.87 12.30
C VAL A 140 -13.51 -3.19 12.95
N VAL A 141 -13.75 -2.36 13.97
CA VAL A 141 -12.67 -1.70 14.73
C VAL A 141 -11.84 -2.73 15.49
N PHE A 142 -12.48 -3.71 16.11
CA PHE A 142 -11.79 -4.81 16.81
C PHE A 142 -10.95 -5.65 15.85
N SER A 143 -11.48 -6.00 14.69
CA SER A 143 -10.74 -6.73 13.66
C SER A 143 -9.54 -5.95 13.13
N THR A 144 -9.74 -4.68 12.76
CA THR A 144 -8.68 -3.83 12.22
C THR A 144 -7.55 -3.64 13.24
N GLY A 145 -7.89 -3.41 14.52
CA GLY A 145 -6.91 -3.31 15.59
C GLY A 145 -6.18 -4.64 15.87
N LEU A 146 -6.90 -5.75 15.98
CA LEU A 146 -6.31 -7.07 16.26
C LEU A 146 -5.40 -7.54 15.12
N CYS A 147 -5.90 -7.50 13.88
CA CYS A 147 -5.12 -7.86 12.70
C CYS A 147 -3.91 -6.93 12.54
N GLY A 148 -4.10 -5.62 12.74
CA GLY A 148 -3.02 -4.64 12.68
C GLY A 148 -1.91 -4.89 13.70
N ILE A 149 -2.24 -5.27 14.95
CA ILE A 149 -1.23 -5.60 15.97
C ILE A 149 -0.45 -6.87 15.58
N ILE A 150 -1.16 -7.93 15.17
CA ILE A 150 -0.53 -9.18 14.74
C ILE A 150 0.40 -8.91 13.54
N PHE A 151 -0.06 -8.11 12.58
CA PHE A 151 0.71 -7.79 11.39
C PHE A 151 1.89 -6.86 11.70
N ALA A 152 1.74 -5.83 12.54
CA ALA A 152 2.83 -4.96 12.94
C ALA A 152 3.98 -5.73 13.64
N LEU A 153 3.63 -6.74 14.47
CA LEU A 153 4.60 -7.55 15.19
C LEU A 153 5.25 -8.63 14.32
N PHE A 154 4.49 -9.31 13.46
CA PHE A 154 4.98 -10.52 12.81
C PHE A 154 5.17 -10.40 11.28
N SER A 155 4.78 -9.30 10.64
CA SER A 155 4.95 -9.14 9.18
C SER A 155 6.41 -9.01 8.76
N GLY A 156 6.67 -9.43 7.52
CA GLY A 156 7.88 -9.15 6.78
C GLY A 156 7.92 -7.72 6.24
N GLN A 157 6.76 -7.17 5.84
CA GLN A 157 6.64 -5.78 5.42
C GLN A 157 5.74 -4.97 6.37
N PRO A 158 6.30 -4.29 7.39
CA PRO A 158 5.51 -3.56 8.38
C PRO A 158 4.86 -2.27 7.87
N LEU A 159 5.22 -1.81 6.66
CA LEU A 159 4.62 -0.64 6.00
C LEU A 159 3.19 -0.90 5.48
N THR A 160 2.85 -2.16 5.20
CA THR A 160 1.52 -2.53 4.69
C THR A 160 0.48 -2.41 5.80
N ILE A 161 -0.58 -1.64 5.58
CA ILE A 161 -1.64 -1.42 6.57
C ILE A 161 -2.83 -2.34 6.26
N LEU A 162 -3.37 -2.96 7.31
CA LEU A 162 -4.54 -3.83 7.22
C LEU A 162 -5.82 -3.10 7.65
N GLY A 163 -6.93 -3.43 7.00
CA GLY A 163 -8.27 -3.01 7.38
C GLY A 163 -9.35 -3.71 6.56
N VAL A 164 -10.61 -3.42 6.87
CA VAL A 164 -11.75 -3.96 6.11
C VAL A 164 -11.93 -3.17 4.81
N THR A 165 -12.04 -3.88 3.69
CA THR A 165 -12.11 -3.29 2.34
C THR A 165 -13.52 -3.29 1.77
N GLY A 166 -13.79 -2.33 0.87
CA GLY A 166 -15.02 -2.25 0.10
C GLY A 166 -15.36 -3.54 -0.66
N PRO A 167 -14.44 -4.09 -1.48
CA PRO A 167 -14.52 -5.44 -2.02
C PRO A 167 -15.09 -6.52 -1.08
N PHE A 168 -14.51 -6.65 0.10
CA PHE A 168 -14.94 -7.63 1.08
C PHE A 168 -16.36 -7.37 1.60
N THR A 169 -16.71 -6.11 1.85
CA THR A 169 -18.08 -5.78 2.30
C THR A 169 -19.16 -6.16 1.28
N VAL A 170 -18.89 -6.00 -0.02
CA VAL A 170 -19.82 -6.42 -1.10
C VAL A 170 -19.93 -7.94 -1.12
N LEU A 171 -18.83 -8.66 -0.95
CA LEU A 171 -18.84 -10.11 -0.86
C LEU A 171 -19.65 -10.60 0.34
N ALA A 172 -19.45 -9.98 1.52
CA ALA A 172 -20.16 -10.30 2.75
C ALA A 172 -21.67 -10.07 2.65
N GLU A 173 -22.11 -8.93 2.06
CA GLU A 173 -23.54 -8.64 1.80
C GLU A 173 -24.18 -9.76 0.98
N ASN A 174 -23.52 -10.20 -0.09
CA ASN A 174 -24.09 -11.21 -0.98
C ASN A 174 -24.11 -12.60 -0.35
N ILE A 175 -23.09 -12.97 0.42
CA ILE A 175 -23.11 -14.23 1.18
C ILE A 175 -24.22 -14.18 2.24
N TYR A 176 -24.42 -13.04 2.92
CA TYR A 176 -25.51 -12.87 3.87
C TYR A 176 -26.88 -13.09 3.23
N LYS A 177 -27.18 -12.40 2.11
CA LYS A 177 -28.44 -12.58 1.38
C LYS A 177 -28.64 -14.04 0.95
N LEU A 178 -27.59 -14.68 0.45
CA LEU A 178 -27.67 -16.07 0.01
C LEU A 178 -27.97 -17.03 1.18
N CYS A 179 -27.34 -16.82 2.35
CA CYS A 179 -27.59 -17.61 3.54
C CYS A 179 -29.01 -17.42 4.10
N GLU A 180 -29.48 -16.17 4.17
CA GLU A 180 -30.77 -15.82 4.80
C GLU A 180 -31.96 -16.05 3.86
N GLU A 181 -31.89 -15.58 2.60
CA GLU A 181 -33.02 -15.56 1.67
C GLU A 181 -33.19 -16.89 0.91
N ASN A 182 -32.10 -17.57 0.56
CA ASN A 182 -32.15 -18.78 -0.28
C ASN A 182 -32.01 -20.08 0.51
N PHE A 183 -31.09 -20.11 1.49
CA PHE A 183 -30.71 -21.36 2.15
C PHE A 183 -31.27 -21.54 3.55
N GLY A 184 -31.62 -20.46 4.26
CA GLY A 184 -32.13 -20.52 5.63
C GLY A 184 -31.08 -21.02 6.64
N VAL A 185 -29.81 -20.66 6.45
CA VAL A 185 -28.67 -21.13 7.25
C VAL A 185 -28.04 -19.95 7.99
N PRO A 186 -27.58 -20.13 9.25
CA PRO A 186 -26.95 -19.03 9.97
C PRO A 186 -25.70 -18.53 9.25
N PHE A 187 -25.68 -17.22 8.96
CA PHE A 187 -24.59 -16.56 8.23
C PHE A 187 -23.23 -16.67 8.91
N LEU A 188 -23.15 -16.37 10.22
CA LEU A 188 -21.86 -16.29 10.93
C LEU A 188 -21.07 -17.61 10.92
N PRO A 189 -21.67 -18.78 11.20
CA PRO A 189 -20.95 -20.04 11.10
C PRO A 189 -20.49 -20.42 9.68
N VAL A 190 -21.30 -20.13 8.65
CA VAL A 190 -20.91 -20.33 7.24
C VAL A 190 -19.73 -19.44 6.89
N MET A 191 -19.76 -18.17 7.33
CA MET A 191 -18.63 -17.26 7.16
C MET A 191 -17.39 -17.73 7.93
N ALA A 192 -17.53 -18.24 9.16
CA ALA A 192 -16.41 -18.77 9.91
C ALA A 192 -15.70 -19.91 9.15
N TRP A 193 -16.46 -20.88 8.59
CA TRP A 193 -15.88 -21.93 7.75
C TRP A 193 -15.30 -21.40 6.45
N SER A 194 -15.95 -20.43 5.81
CA SER A 194 -15.41 -19.77 4.61
C SER A 194 -14.05 -19.13 4.88
N LEU A 195 -13.88 -18.48 6.03
CA LEU A 195 -12.63 -17.84 6.45
C LEU A 195 -11.56 -18.85 6.89
N ILE A 196 -11.95 -19.92 7.58
CA ILE A 196 -11.06 -21.06 7.86
C ILE A 196 -10.57 -21.65 6.54
N HIS A 197 -11.48 -21.82 5.57
CA HIS A 197 -11.11 -22.33 4.26
C HIS A 197 -10.17 -21.39 3.52
N ALA A 198 -10.46 -20.08 3.58
CA ALA A 198 -9.59 -19.10 2.99
C ALA A 198 -8.18 -19.16 3.59
N GLY A 199 -8.06 -19.31 4.91
CA GLY A 199 -6.79 -19.36 5.62
C GLY A 199 -5.85 -20.48 5.20
N TRP A 200 -6.33 -21.73 5.10
CA TRP A 200 -5.46 -22.83 4.64
C TRP A 200 -5.08 -22.68 3.17
N MET A 201 -5.96 -22.13 2.33
CA MET A 201 -5.62 -21.83 0.94
C MET A 201 -4.54 -20.74 0.83
N HIS A 202 -4.54 -19.71 1.70
CA HIS A 202 -3.44 -18.76 1.79
C HIS A 202 -2.12 -19.42 2.18
N TYR A 203 -2.14 -20.37 3.15
CA TYR A 203 -0.94 -21.15 3.47
C TYR A 203 -0.43 -21.94 2.26
N LEU A 204 -1.32 -22.55 1.47
CA LEU A 204 -0.91 -23.24 0.25
C LEU A 204 -0.29 -22.28 -0.76
N LEU A 205 -0.88 -21.11 -1.00
CA LEU A 205 -0.31 -20.10 -1.90
C LEU A 205 1.10 -19.66 -1.45
N ALA A 206 1.30 -19.47 -0.14
CA ALA A 206 2.60 -19.16 0.42
C ALA A 206 3.61 -20.31 0.25
N ILE A 207 3.19 -21.56 0.46
CA ILE A 207 4.04 -22.76 0.31
C ILE A 207 4.48 -22.96 -1.14
N PHE A 208 3.58 -22.77 -2.10
CA PHE A 208 3.86 -22.93 -3.53
C PHE A 208 4.54 -21.71 -4.17
N ASN A 209 4.90 -20.69 -3.38
CA ASN A 209 5.52 -19.45 -3.85
C ASN A 209 4.68 -18.76 -4.96
N ALA A 210 3.37 -18.66 -4.77
CA ALA A 210 2.47 -18.07 -5.78
C ALA A 210 2.91 -16.67 -6.24
N HIS A 211 3.45 -15.86 -5.31
CA HIS A 211 3.99 -14.53 -5.57
C HIS A 211 4.92 -14.46 -6.79
N ASP A 212 5.95 -15.31 -6.83
CA ASP A 212 6.94 -15.35 -7.91
C ASP A 212 6.30 -15.65 -9.28
N TRP A 213 5.16 -16.34 -9.29
CA TRP A 213 4.51 -16.74 -10.53
C TRP A 213 3.43 -15.77 -10.97
N THR A 214 2.52 -15.35 -10.09
CA THR A 214 1.34 -14.56 -10.50
C THR A 214 1.63 -13.07 -10.56
N MET A 215 2.41 -12.54 -9.61
CA MET A 215 2.56 -11.08 -9.48
C MET A 215 3.45 -10.49 -10.57
N GLN A 216 4.36 -11.28 -11.15
CA GLN A 216 5.20 -10.83 -12.28
C GLN A 216 4.39 -10.51 -13.56
N TYR A 217 3.13 -10.96 -13.65
CA TYR A 217 2.29 -10.76 -14.83
C TYR A 217 1.28 -9.62 -14.68
N VAL A 218 1.16 -9.01 -13.51
CA VAL A 218 0.21 -7.91 -13.29
C VAL A 218 0.75 -6.64 -13.95
N THR A 219 -0.05 -6.05 -14.84
CA THR A 219 0.30 -4.82 -15.57
C THR A 219 -0.50 -3.63 -15.06
N ASP A 220 0.01 -2.42 -15.33
CA ASP A 220 -0.63 -1.15 -14.96
C ASP A 220 -2.06 -1.08 -15.48
N PHE A 221 -2.35 -1.66 -16.66
CA PHE A 221 -3.71 -1.81 -17.18
C PHE A 221 -4.71 -2.37 -16.16
N SER A 222 -4.38 -3.50 -15.54
CA SER A 222 -5.28 -4.19 -14.60
C SER A 222 -5.36 -3.46 -13.26
N ALA A 223 -4.23 -2.88 -12.80
CA ALA A 223 -4.17 -2.10 -11.57
C ALA A 223 -4.96 -0.79 -11.69
N ASP A 224 -4.85 -0.08 -12.81
CA ASP A 224 -5.59 1.14 -13.11
C ASP A 224 -7.10 0.89 -13.16
N ILE A 225 -7.54 -0.20 -13.81
CA ILE A 225 -8.95 -0.62 -13.85
C ILE A 225 -9.47 -0.89 -12.44
N PHE A 226 -8.68 -1.58 -11.61
CA PHE A 226 -9.06 -1.89 -10.24
C PHE A 226 -9.14 -0.63 -9.36
N SER A 227 -8.18 0.29 -9.49
CA SER A 227 -8.20 1.58 -8.81
C SER A 227 -9.42 2.43 -9.21
N LEU A 228 -9.78 2.44 -10.50
CA LEU A 228 -10.96 3.14 -10.98
C LEU A 228 -12.25 2.49 -10.45
N LEU A 229 -12.33 1.16 -10.45
CA LEU A 229 -13.45 0.42 -9.89
C LEU A 229 -13.67 0.77 -8.41
N ASN A 230 -12.61 0.78 -7.60
CA ASN A 230 -12.69 1.17 -6.19
C ASN A 230 -13.22 2.59 -6.02
N SER A 231 -12.75 3.53 -6.85
CA SER A 231 -13.24 4.92 -6.86
C SER A 231 -14.75 5.00 -7.14
N VAL A 232 -15.22 4.26 -8.16
CA VAL A 232 -16.66 4.18 -8.51
C VAL A 232 -17.48 3.55 -7.40
N ILE A 233 -16.98 2.48 -6.76
CA ILE A 233 -17.64 1.84 -5.61
C ILE A 233 -17.80 2.84 -4.45
N TYR A 234 -16.79 3.66 -4.16
CA TYR A 234 -16.89 4.68 -3.11
C TYR A 234 -17.99 5.71 -3.40
N PHE A 235 -18.05 6.25 -4.62
CA PHE A 235 -19.12 7.17 -5.01
C PHE A 235 -20.50 6.49 -4.94
N HIS A 236 -20.60 5.25 -5.40
CA HIS A 236 -21.85 4.48 -5.34
C HIS A 236 -22.33 4.25 -3.90
N LYS A 237 -21.41 3.88 -2.98
CA LYS A 237 -21.72 3.68 -1.56
C LYS A 237 -22.15 4.98 -0.87
N ALA A 238 -21.50 6.10 -1.16
CA ALA A 238 -21.91 7.40 -0.65
C ALA A 238 -23.36 7.73 -1.04
N VAL A 239 -23.72 7.51 -2.30
CA VAL A 239 -25.08 7.74 -2.81
C VAL A 239 -26.08 6.78 -2.16
N ARG A 240 -25.75 5.48 -2.01
CA ARG A 240 -26.61 4.51 -1.34
C ARG A 240 -26.87 4.87 0.13
N GLU A 241 -25.87 5.40 0.82
CA GLU A 241 -26.03 5.82 2.21
C GLU A 241 -26.95 7.05 2.35
N LEU A 242 -26.83 8.02 1.44
CA LEU A 242 -27.78 9.13 1.37
C LEU A 242 -29.20 8.66 1.04
N GLN A 243 -29.35 7.69 0.12
CA GLN A 243 -30.66 7.11 -0.21
C GLN A 243 -31.27 6.38 0.99
N ARG A 244 -30.47 5.69 1.81
CA ARG A 244 -30.92 5.08 3.07
C ARG A 244 -31.41 6.13 4.05
N THR A 245 -30.59 7.16 4.26
CA THR A 245 -30.93 8.28 5.15
C THR A 245 -32.26 8.91 4.75
N LYS A 246 -32.47 9.18 3.45
CA LYS A 246 -33.72 9.74 2.91
C LYS A 246 -34.98 8.95 3.30
N LYS A 247 -34.89 7.63 3.43
CA LYS A 247 -36.04 6.77 3.76
C LYS A 247 -36.42 6.82 5.25
N ILE A 248 -35.47 7.19 6.10
CA ILE A 248 -35.60 7.13 7.56
C ILE A 248 -35.98 8.50 8.13
N VAL A 249 -35.34 9.56 7.62
CA VAL A 249 -35.45 10.90 8.23
C VAL A 249 -36.43 11.82 7.50
N SER A 250 -36.89 12.87 8.19
CA SER A 250 -37.72 13.91 7.60
C SER A 250 -37.00 14.66 6.47
N ILE A 251 -37.74 15.37 5.61
CA ILE A 251 -37.13 16.13 4.50
C ILE A 251 -36.11 17.18 4.99
N ALA A 252 -36.37 17.83 6.14
CA ALA A 252 -35.46 18.81 6.72
C ALA A 252 -34.14 18.16 7.20
N ALA A 253 -34.25 17.04 7.91
CA ALA A 253 -33.09 16.25 8.32
C ALA A 253 -32.32 15.68 7.12
N PHE A 254 -33.02 15.32 6.04
CA PHE A 254 -32.39 14.85 4.81
C PHE A 254 -31.61 15.96 4.09
N LEU A 255 -32.15 17.17 4.01
CA LEU A 255 -31.41 18.33 3.48
C LEU A 255 -30.17 18.63 4.31
N TYR A 256 -30.28 18.53 5.64
CA TYR A 256 -29.13 18.65 6.53
C TYR A 256 -28.10 17.54 6.29
N ALA A 257 -28.54 16.29 6.07
CA ALA A 257 -27.66 15.19 5.70
C ALA A 257 -26.92 15.45 4.38
N ILE A 258 -27.56 16.06 3.38
CA ILE A 258 -26.90 16.48 2.13
C ILE A 258 -25.84 17.55 2.41
N ILE A 259 -26.14 18.54 3.25
CA ILE A 259 -25.18 19.57 3.66
C ILE A 259 -24.00 18.95 4.40
N GLY A 260 -24.25 18.04 5.33
CA GLY A 260 -23.21 17.32 6.06
C GLY A 260 -22.32 16.48 5.13
N CYS A 261 -22.92 15.76 4.19
CA CYS A 261 -22.19 14.93 3.22
C CYS A 261 -21.35 15.78 2.26
N THR A 262 -21.98 16.72 1.57
CA THR A 262 -21.30 17.58 0.58
C THR A 262 -20.30 18.50 1.27
N GLY A 263 -20.68 19.05 2.42
CA GLY A 263 -19.82 19.92 3.23
C GLY A 263 -18.57 19.21 3.74
N THR A 264 -18.70 17.99 4.25
CA THR A 264 -17.53 17.19 4.70
C THR A 264 -16.58 16.94 3.53
N CYS A 265 -17.12 16.58 2.36
CA CYS A 265 -16.31 16.33 1.17
C CYS A 265 -15.60 17.61 0.69
N LEU A 266 -16.33 18.72 0.53
CA LEU A 266 -15.76 19.99 0.06
C LEU A 266 -14.73 20.56 1.03
N LEU A 267 -14.99 20.48 2.34
CA LEU A 267 -14.03 20.92 3.35
C LEU A 267 -12.77 20.05 3.33
N ALA A 268 -12.91 18.73 3.17
CA ALA A 268 -11.76 17.83 3.08
C ALA A 268 -10.93 18.11 1.81
N ILE A 269 -11.57 18.37 0.67
CA ILE A 269 -10.86 18.76 -0.58
C ILE A 269 -10.14 20.11 -0.39
N LEU A 270 -10.83 21.10 0.18
CA LEU A 270 -10.28 22.42 0.47
C LEU A 270 -9.03 22.30 1.35
N LEU A 271 -9.14 21.60 2.48
CA LEU A 271 -8.03 21.38 3.40
C LEU A 271 -6.90 20.55 2.79
N SER A 272 -7.21 19.53 1.97
CA SER A 272 -6.17 18.75 1.27
C SER A 272 -5.35 19.60 0.29
N THR A 273 -5.95 20.67 -0.23
CA THR A 273 -5.30 21.63 -1.13
C THR A 273 -4.48 22.69 -0.35
N ALA A 274 -4.49 22.64 0.99
CA ALA A 274 -3.85 23.64 1.83
C ALA A 274 -2.39 23.88 1.41
N ASN A 275 -1.62 22.83 1.07
CA ASN A 275 -0.20 22.94 0.64
C ASN A 275 0.05 23.91 -0.52
N SER A 276 -0.95 24.17 -1.36
CA SER A 276 -0.86 25.11 -2.48
C SER A 276 -1.17 26.57 -2.11
N TRP A 277 -1.69 26.84 -0.90
CA TRP A 277 -2.16 28.17 -0.49
C TRP A 277 -1.04 29.18 -0.17
N GLN A 278 0.07 29.17 -0.90
CA GLN A 278 1.12 30.17 -0.70
C GLN A 278 0.60 31.56 -1.09
N PRO A 279 0.76 32.62 -0.25
CA PRO A 279 1.50 32.70 1.01
C PRO A 279 0.62 32.61 2.28
N LEU A 280 -0.65 32.20 2.18
CA LEU A 280 -1.52 32.02 3.36
C LEU A 280 -0.95 30.91 4.28
N PHE A 281 -0.76 31.27 5.55
CA PHE A 281 -0.27 30.44 6.65
C PHE A 281 1.20 30.00 6.59
N HIS A 282 1.75 29.72 7.77
CA HIS A 282 3.08 29.15 7.92
C HIS A 282 3.11 27.68 7.42
N ARG A 283 4.26 27.24 6.89
CA ARG A 283 4.49 25.88 6.34
C ARG A 283 3.95 24.74 7.23
N TYR A 284 4.19 24.78 8.54
CA TYR A 284 3.76 23.73 9.47
C TYR A 284 2.24 23.62 9.60
N ILE A 285 1.54 24.75 9.71
CA ILE A 285 0.08 24.78 9.78
C ILE A 285 -0.50 24.20 8.49
N ARG A 286 0.06 24.60 7.35
CA ARG A 286 -0.40 24.16 6.04
C ARG A 286 -0.21 22.66 5.81
N MET A 287 0.95 22.12 6.19
CA MET A 287 1.23 20.69 6.14
C MET A 287 0.26 19.91 7.04
N GLY A 288 0.03 20.38 8.28
CA GLY A 288 -0.95 19.79 9.18
C GLY A 288 -2.39 19.84 8.64
N LEU A 289 -2.83 20.96 8.07
CA LEU A 289 -4.15 21.06 7.46
C LEU A 289 -4.34 20.09 6.29
N ALA A 290 -3.31 19.91 5.45
CA ALA A 290 -3.36 19.00 4.31
C ALA A 290 -3.39 17.53 4.74
N GLU A 291 -2.56 17.14 5.71
CA GLU A 291 -2.48 15.77 6.21
C GLU A 291 -3.72 15.37 7.01
N TYR A 292 -4.21 16.25 7.89
CA TYR A 292 -5.39 15.98 8.74
C TYR A 292 -6.72 16.44 8.13
N ALA A 293 -6.75 16.73 6.83
CA ALA A 293 -7.91 17.27 6.12
C ALA A 293 -9.21 16.47 6.36
N ALA A 294 -9.15 15.14 6.24
CA ALA A 294 -10.32 14.27 6.45
C ALA A 294 -10.77 14.25 7.91
N ALA A 295 -9.83 14.14 8.86
CA ALA A 295 -10.13 14.08 10.29
C ALA A 295 -10.74 15.41 10.79
N ILE A 296 -10.14 16.55 10.42
CA ILE A 296 -10.64 17.88 10.77
C ILE A 296 -12.05 18.09 10.21
N SER A 297 -12.28 17.69 8.95
CA SER A 297 -13.59 17.85 8.32
C SER A 297 -14.68 17.06 9.04
N ILE A 298 -14.38 15.83 9.43
CA ILE A 298 -15.33 14.99 10.18
C ILE A 298 -15.61 15.57 11.55
N ILE A 299 -14.58 15.94 12.31
CA ILE A 299 -14.75 16.55 13.64
C ILE A 299 -15.61 17.82 13.55
N PHE A 300 -15.38 18.65 12.54
CA PHE A 300 -16.15 19.87 12.31
C PHE A 300 -17.63 19.57 12.04
N PHE A 301 -17.94 18.63 11.14
CA PHE A 301 -19.33 18.29 10.81
C PHE A 301 -20.03 17.38 11.84
N ILE A 302 -19.27 16.69 12.72
CA ILE A 302 -19.82 16.04 13.92
C ILE A 302 -20.22 17.09 14.97
N GLY A 303 -19.46 18.19 15.08
CA GLY A 303 -19.72 19.27 16.04
C GLY A 303 -20.86 20.21 15.62
N MET A 304 -21.02 20.44 14.32
CA MET A 304 -22.02 21.38 13.78
C MET A 304 -23.47 21.13 14.26
N PRO A 305 -23.99 19.88 14.34
CA PRO A 305 -25.33 19.61 14.86
C PRO A 305 -25.56 20.09 16.31
N TYR A 306 -24.50 20.24 17.11
CA TYR A 306 -24.61 20.65 18.51
C TYR A 306 -24.71 22.18 18.68
N VAL A 307 -24.66 22.94 17.59
CA VAL A 307 -24.69 24.40 17.61
C VAL A 307 -26.07 24.90 17.15
N GLY A 308 -26.80 25.56 18.05
CA GLY A 308 -28.06 26.27 17.75
C GLY A 308 -29.27 25.36 17.51
N ASP A 309 -30.21 25.85 16.70
CA ASP A 309 -31.51 25.19 16.42
C ASP A 309 -31.38 23.86 15.66
N LEU A 310 -30.20 23.56 15.12
CA LEU A 310 -29.87 22.31 14.42
C LEU A 310 -29.85 21.08 15.34
N ALA A 311 -29.72 21.30 16.66
CA ALA A 311 -29.76 20.23 17.66
C ALA A 311 -31.15 19.57 17.78
N THR A 312 -32.20 20.24 17.31
CA THR A 312 -33.59 19.75 17.35
C THR A 312 -33.95 18.81 16.19
N LEU A 313 -33.10 18.73 15.16
CA LEU A 313 -33.30 17.85 14.02
C LEU A 313 -32.91 16.41 14.35
N ASP A 314 -33.67 15.44 13.83
CA ASP A 314 -33.32 14.03 13.93
C ASP A 314 -32.10 13.71 13.06
N HIS A 315 -31.00 13.32 13.72
CA HIS A 315 -29.76 12.94 13.05
C HIS A 315 -29.61 11.42 13.07
N ASN A 316 -29.46 10.80 11.90
CA ASN A 316 -29.13 9.38 11.84
C ASN A 316 -27.65 9.15 12.15
N ARG A 317 -27.37 8.54 13.29
CA ARG A 317 -26.00 8.33 13.82
C ARG A 317 -25.56 6.89 13.69
N LEU A 318 -24.25 6.69 13.79
CA LEU A 318 -23.65 5.36 13.81
C LEU A 318 -24.16 4.56 15.01
N MET A 319 -24.67 3.36 14.76
CA MET A 319 -25.08 2.45 15.84
C MET A 319 -23.82 1.90 16.51
N VAL A 320 -23.70 2.15 17.81
CA VAL A 320 -22.58 1.69 18.64
C VAL A 320 -23.08 0.98 19.88
N GLN A 321 -22.32 -0.02 20.30
CA GLN A 321 -22.61 -0.76 21.52
C GLN A 321 -22.08 -0.02 22.74
N LYS A 322 -22.90 0.08 23.79
CA LYS A 322 -22.51 0.71 25.07
C LYS A 322 -21.66 -0.23 25.94
N ASN A 323 -21.73 -1.53 25.69
CA ASN A 323 -20.98 -2.57 26.37
C ASN A 323 -20.10 -3.31 25.36
N LEU A 324 -19.02 -3.93 25.81
CA LEU A 324 -18.18 -4.84 25.01
C LEU A 324 -18.95 -6.13 24.68
N ARG A 325 -19.91 -6.02 23.77
CA ARG A 325 -20.74 -7.12 23.26
C ARG A 325 -20.80 -7.05 21.74
N PRO A 326 -21.01 -8.19 21.06
CA PRO A 326 -21.28 -8.19 19.64
C PRO A 326 -22.47 -7.30 19.27
N SER A 327 -22.51 -6.86 18.01
CA SER A 327 -23.54 -5.97 17.47
C SER A 327 -24.93 -6.62 17.44
N SER A 328 -25.01 -7.93 17.18
CA SER A 328 -26.28 -8.67 17.20
C SER A 328 -26.81 -8.82 18.65
N PRO A 329 -28.06 -8.40 18.95
CA PRO A 329 -28.64 -8.45 20.29
C PRO A 329 -28.83 -9.88 20.82
N GLU A 330 -28.82 -10.89 19.95
CA GLU A 330 -28.96 -12.30 20.32
C GLU A 330 -27.67 -12.89 20.92
N ARG A 331 -26.55 -12.18 20.83
CA ARG A 331 -25.23 -12.75 21.09
C ARG A 331 -24.49 -12.05 22.23
N THR A 332 -23.98 -12.83 23.17
CA THR A 332 -23.23 -12.34 24.34
C THR A 332 -21.71 -12.50 24.22
N GLN A 333 -21.21 -13.35 23.32
CA GLN A 333 -19.78 -13.66 23.14
C GLN A 333 -19.36 -13.50 21.68
N PHE A 334 -18.17 -12.93 21.42
CA PHE A 334 -17.59 -12.84 20.06
C PHE A 334 -17.20 -14.20 19.47
N PHE A 335 -17.10 -15.27 20.28
CA PHE A 335 -16.72 -16.60 19.81
C PHE A 335 -17.85 -17.31 19.04
N VAL A 336 -17.64 -17.71 17.78
CA VAL A 336 -18.69 -18.36 16.95
C VAL A 336 -18.66 -19.87 17.17
N GLU A 337 -19.80 -20.48 17.47
CA GLU A 337 -19.94 -21.93 17.54
C GLU A 337 -20.00 -22.56 16.13
N PHE A 338 -18.89 -22.47 15.39
CA PHE A 338 -18.82 -22.89 13.98
C PHE A 338 -19.05 -24.40 13.78
N TRP A 339 -18.95 -25.22 14.83
CA TRP A 339 -19.20 -26.67 14.78
C TRP A 339 -20.69 -27.06 14.77
N LYS A 340 -21.63 -26.13 15.02
CA LYS A 340 -23.07 -26.43 15.03
C LYS A 340 -23.72 -26.50 13.64
N VAL A 341 -22.93 -26.34 12.58
CA VAL A 341 -23.39 -26.31 11.19
C VAL A 341 -23.44 -27.71 10.59
N PRO A 342 -24.45 -28.06 9.76
CA PRO A 342 -24.43 -29.28 8.99
C PRO A 342 -23.16 -29.41 8.13
N ILE A 343 -22.61 -30.63 8.05
CA ILE A 343 -21.35 -30.92 7.34
C ILE A 343 -21.41 -30.50 5.86
N GLU A 344 -22.59 -30.54 5.25
CA GLU A 344 -22.83 -30.09 3.87
C GLU A 344 -22.38 -28.64 3.66
N TRP A 345 -22.74 -27.74 4.58
CA TRP A 345 -22.38 -26.33 4.51
C TRP A 345 -20.91 -26.07 4.81
N VAL A 346 -20.26 -26.95 5.57
CA VAL A 346 -18.80 -26.91 5.74
C VAL A 346 -18.11 -27.07 4.38
N PHE A 347 -18.50 -28.07 3.60
CA PHE A 347 -17.92 -28.29 2.26
C PHE A 347 -18.33 -27.22 1.23
N ILE A 348 -19.57 -26.75 1.26
CA ILE A 348 -20.04 -25.68 0.36
C ILE A 348 -19.30 -24.36 0.62
N SER A 349 -18.93 -24.09 1.89
CA SER A 349 -18.18 -22.90 2.29
C SER A 349 -16.78 -22.80 1.68
N ILE A 350 -16.28 -23.86 1.03
CA ILE A 350 -15.02 -23.80 0.26
C ILE A 350 -15.12 -22.82 -0.91
N ILE A 351 -16.29 -22.70 -1.54
CA ILE A 351 -16.51 -21.80 -2.69
C ILE A 351 -16.32 -20.32 -2.28
N PRO A 352 -17.08 -19.77 -1.31
CA PRO A 352 -16.83 -18.42 -0.82
C PRO A 352 -15.43 -18.28 -0.22
N GLY A 353 -14.91 -19.31 0.46
CA GLY A 353 -13.53 -19.31 0.94
C GLY A 353 -12.49 -19.10 -0.17
N PHE A 354 -12.68 -19.75 -1.33
CA PHE A 354 -11.78 -19.61 -2.48
C PHE A 354 -11.83 -18.20 -3.06
N ILE A 355 -13.03 -17.62 -3.18
CA ILE A 355 -13.22 -16.24 -3.62
C ILE A 355 -12.51 -15.26 -2.66
N ILE A 356 -12.67 -15.46 -1.34
CA ILE A 356 -12.01 -14.65 -0.32
C ILE A 356 -10.49 -14.77 -0.45
N THR A 357 -9.96 -15.99 -0.61
CA THR A 357 -8.52 -16.20 -0.82
C THR A 357 -7.99 -15.43 -2.00
N VAL A 358 -8.68 -15.53 -3.14
CA VAL A 358 -8.26 -14.85 -4.37
C VAL A 358 -8.26 -13.34 -4.19
N LEU A 359 -9.33 -12.78 -3.60
CA LEU A 359 -9.44 -11.35 -3.33
C LEU A 359 -8.35 -10.86 -2.39
N PHE A 360 -8.15 -11.55 -1.26
CA PHE A 360 -7.19 -11.13 -0.24
C PHE A 360 -5.75 -11.30 -0.70
N TYR A 361 -5.47 -12.36 -1.44
CA TYR A 361 -4.18 -12.55 -2.08
C TYR A 361 -3.86 -11.37 -3.01
N PHE A 362 -4.79 -10.99 -3.89
CA PHE A 362 -4.57 -9.88 -4.83
C PHE A 362 -4.43 -8.53 -4.10
N ASP A 363 -5.37 -8.18 -3.23
CA ASP A 363 -5.35 -6.89 -2.53
C ASP A 363 -4.07 -6.72 -1.69
N HIS A 364 -3.68 -7.78 -0.97
CA HIS A 364 -2.51 -7.74 -0.11
C HIS A 364 -1.20 -7.64 -0.92
N GLU A 365 -1.07 -8.39 -2.01
CA GLU A 365 0.13 -8.36 -2.87
C GLU A 365 0.28 -6.99 -3.54
N ILE A 366 -0.80 -6.45 -4.12
CA ILE A 366 -0.76 -5.12 -4.75
C ILE A 366 -0.45 -4.04 -3.71
N SER A 367 -1.06 -4.10 -2.53
CA SER A 367 -0.77 -3.15 -1.44
C SER A 367 0.70 -3.22 -1.00
N SER A 368 1.25 -4.42 -0.81
CA SER A 368 2.65 -4.63 -0.40
C SER A 368 3.64 -4.14 -1.45
N ILE A 369 3.36 -4.38 -2.73
CA ILE A 369 4.21 -3.94 -3.85
C ILE A 369 4.19 -2.42 -4.02
N ILE A 370 3.00 -1.81 -3.94
CA ILE A 370 2.87 -0.34 -4.04
C ILE A 370 3.63 0.34 -2.91
N CYS A 371 3.55 -0.16 -1.67
CA CYS A 371 4.25 0.46 -0.54
C CYS A 371 5.78 0.23 -0.55
N THR A 372 6.26 -0.78 -1.29
CA THR A 372 7.68 -1.11 -1.49
C THR A 372 8.24 -0.61 -2.82
N ALA A 373 7.47 0.21 -3.55
CA ALA A 373 7.90 0.76 -4.83
C ALA A 373 9.25 1.50 -4.70
N LYS A 374 10.14 1.30 -5.68
CA LYS A 374 11.50 1.89 -5.68
C LYS A 374 11.53 3.41 -5.55
N ARG A 375 10.45 4.11 -5.95
CA ARG A 375 10.27 5.56 -5.74
C ARG A 375 10.43 6.00 -4.28
N TYR A 376 10.20 5.09 -3.34
CA TYR A 376 10.29 5.34 -1.90
C TYR A 376 11.68 5.03 -1.31
N GLY A 377 12.61 4.51 -2.11
CA GLY A 377 13.99 4.25 -1.65
C GLY A 377 14.08 3.24 -0.50
N VAL A 378 13.20 2.22 -0.50
CA VAL A 378 13.19 1.12 0.49
C VAL A 378 14.47 0.29 0.35
N GLN A 379 15.16 0.00 1.45
CA GLN A 379 16.46 -0.68 1.44
C GLN A 379 16.35 -2.16 1.78
N LYS A 380 15.40 -2.51 2.63
CA LYS A 380 15.30 -3.86 3.16
C LYS A 380 14.41 -4.73 2.26
N PRO A 381 14.72 -6.03 2.12
CA PRO A 381 13.95 -6.92 1.25
C PRO A 381 12.52 -7.12 1.79
N GLY A 382 11.54 -7.19 0.90
CA GLY A 382 10.16 -7.53 1.25
C GLY A 382 10.00 -8.98 1.73
N GLY A 383 8.88 -9.27 2.39
CA GLY A 383 8.54 -10.61 2.91
C GLY A 383 7.18 -11.10 2.41
N TYR A 384 6.97 -11.09 1.09
CA TYR A 384 5.65 -11.31 0.48
C TYR A 384 5.02 -12.66 0.82
N ALA A 385 5.77 -13.77 0.78
CA ALA A 385 5.18 -15.10 1.05
C ALA A 385 4.87 -15.28 2.54
N TRP A 386 5.73 -14.75 3.41
CA TRP A 386 5.49 -14.75 4.85
C TRP A 386 4.26 -13.91 5.23
N ASP A 387 4.10 -12.74 4.61
CA ASP A 387 2.95 -11.88 4.84
C ASP A 387 1.62 -12.53 4.43
N ILE A 388 1.60 -13.29 3.33
CA ILE A 388 0.43 -14.07 2.91
C ILE A 388 0.10 -15.20 3.90
N ALA A 389 1.10 -15.89 4.45
CA ALA A 389 0.87 -16.87 5.51
C ALA A 389 0.33 -16.20 6.78
N LEU A 390 0.84 -15.02 7.13
CA LEU A 390 0.35 -14.26 8.28
C LEU A 390 -1.09 -13.79 8.07
N LEU A 391 -1.43 -13.32 6.86
CA LEU A 391 -2.79 -12.99 6.44
C LEU A 391 -3.75 -14.18 6.55
N GLY A 392 -3.30 -15.37 6.16
CA GLY A 392 -4.07 -16.61 6.36
C GLY A 392 -4.36 -16.88 7.84
N THR A 393 -3.38 -16.64 8.71
CA THR A 393 -3.50 -16.81 10.16
C THR A 393 -4.51 -15.83 10.76
N THR A 394 -4.41 -14.55 10.43
CA THR A 394 -5.35 -13.52 10.91
C THR A 394 -6.77 -13.77 10.38
N THR A 395 -6.90 -14.24 9.14
CA THR A 395 -8.21 -14.60 8.55
C THR A 395 -8.89 -15.74 9.32
N ILE A 396 -8.14 -16.79 9.70
CA ILE A 396 -8.67 -17.90 10.52
C ILE A 396 -9.13 -17.38 11.89
N LEU A 397 -8.30 -16.56 12.54
CA LEU A 397 -8.64 -15.97 13.84
C LEU A 397 -9.90 -15.12 13.76
N CYS A 398 -10.06 -14.32 12.70
CA CYS A 398 -11.27 -13.53 12.47
C CYS A 398 -12.51 -14.40 12.29
N GLY A 399 -12.38 -15.52 11.56
CA GLY A 399 -13.46 -16.49 11.40
C GLY A 399 -13.92 -17.11 12.71
N ILE A 400 -12.98 -17.52 13.56
CA ILE A 400 -13.28 -18.11 14.89
C ILE A 400 -13.94 -17.07 15.82
N LEU A 401 -13.46 -15.83 15.77
CA LEU A 401 -13.98 -14.70 16.54
C LEU A 401 -15.22 -14.05 15.90
N GLY A 402 -15.72 -14.57 14.78
CA GLY A 402 -16.90 -14.04 14.09
C GLY A 402 -16.81 -12.56 13.74
N ILE A 403 -15.61 -12.04 13.54
CA ILE A 403 -15.35 -10.65 13.16
C ILE A 403 -14.95 -10.61 11.69
N PRO A 404 -15.24 -9.51 10.97
CA PRO A 404 -14.89 -9.41 9.56
C PRO A 404 -13.36 -9.40 9.43
N PRO A 405 -12.74 -10.22 8.58
CA PRO A 405 -11.29 -10.18 8.36
C PRO A 405 -10.79 -8.85 7.80
N ALA A 406 -9.55 -8.49 8.12
CA ALA A 406 -8.85 -7.35 7.57
C ALA A 406 -7.81 -7.80 6.54
N ASN A 407 -7.68 -7.06 5.43
CA ASN A 407 -6.72 -7.29 4.36
C ASN A 407 -5.95 -6.02 4.00
N GLY A 408 -4.98 -6.13 3.09
CA GLY A 408 -4.11 -5.02 2.68
C GLY A 408 -4.90 -3.87 2.04
N LEU A 409 -4.71 -2.66 2.58
CA LEU A 409 -5.41 -1.47 2.13
C LEU A 409 -4.64 -0.77 1.00
N LEU A 410 -5.27 -0.61 -0.17
CA LEU A 410 -4.60 -0.06 -1.36
C LEU A 410 -4.22 1.43 -1.25
N PRO A 411 -5.12 2.36 -0.87
CA PRO A 411 -4.74 3.77 -0.77
C PRO A 411 -3.97 4.10 0.51
N GLN A 412 -4.22 3.38 1.61
CA GLN A 412 -3.59 3.68 2.91
C GLN A 412 -2.12 3.24 2.97
N ALA A 413 -1.74 2.14 2.31
CA ALA A 413 -0.36 1.67 2.30
C ALA A 413 0.65 2.64 1.64
N PRO A 414 0.42 3.22 0.45
CA PRO A 414 1.32 4.23 -0.11
C PRO A 414 1.32 5.52 0.72
N LEU A 415 0.19 5.96 1.25
CA LEU A 415 0.12 7.14 2.11
C LEU A 415 0.94 6.95 3.39
N HIS A 416 0.96 5.73 3.95
CA HIS A 416 1.85 5.40 5.06
C HIS A 416 3.32 5.49 4.67
N SER A 417 3.74 4.88 3.54
CA SER A 417 5.12 5.02 3.03
C SER A 417 5.49 6.47 2.76
N GLU A 418 4.59 7.26 2.18
CA GLU A 418 4.80 8.68 1.86
C GLU A 418 4.98 9.53 3.12
N SER A 419 4.16 9.29 4.14
CA SER A 419 4.27 10.01 5.42
C SER A 419 5.56 9.72 6.19
N LEU A 420 6.28 8.65 5.82
CA LEU A 420 7.57 8.26 6.41
C LEU A 420 8.77 8.64 5.54
N MET A 421 8.56 9.35 4.44
CA MET A 421 9.64 9.81 3.57
C MET A 421 10.47 10.91 4.22
N HIS A 422 11.78 10.82 4.08
CA HIS A 422 12.74 11.85 4.43
C HIS A 422 13.82 11.95 3.35
N SER A 423 14.35 13.13 3.14
CA SER A 423 15.47 13.36 2.22
C SER A 423 16.78 13.08 2.93
N VAL A 424 17.55 12.11 2.43
CA VAL A 424 18.93 11.85 2.85
C VAL A 424 19.86 12.36 1.75
N ILE A 425 20.88 13.10 2.14
CA ILE A 425 21.95 13.50 1.23
C ILE A 425 22.89 12.30 1.14
N GLU A 426 22.90 11.61 0.00
CA GLU A 426 23.89 10.57 -0.26
C GLU A 426 25.17 11.24 -0.74
N ASP A 427 26.18 11.35 0.13
CA ASP A 427 27.55 11.66 -0.27
C ASP A 427 28.14 10.44 -0.97
N PRO A 428 28.57 10.53 -2.25
CA PRO A 428 29.13 9.39 -2.98
C PRO A 428 30.43 8.80 -2.41
N GLY A 429 31.00 9.36 -1.33
CA GLY A 429 32.19 8.81 -0.71
C GLY A 429 32.59 9.55 0.56
N ALA A 430 32.25 8.99 1.73
CA ALA A 430 32.79 9.43 3.02
C ALA A 430 34.28 9.07 3.23
N LEU A 431 35.07 8.92 2.16
CA LEU A 431 36.50 8.54 2.20
C LEU A 431 37.42 9.42 1.32
N THR A 432 36.89 10.36 0.55
CA THR A 432 37.70 11.29 -0.25
C THR A 432 37.06 12.66 -0.21
N ASP A 433 37.84 13.68 0.19
CA ASP A 433 37.42 15.07 0.15
C ASP A 433 36.85 15.39 -1.25
N PRO A 434 35.71 16.10 -1.34
CA PRO A 434 35.10 16.40 -2.62
C PRO A 434 36.07 17.24 -3.46
N GLU A 435 36.42 16.73 -4.65
CA GLU A 435 37.20 17.50 -5.60
C GLU A 435 36.41 18.75 -6.03
N PRO A 436 37.07 19.91 -6.19
CA PRO A 436 36.40 21.14 -6.60
C PRO A 436 35.87 21.00 -8.04
N GLY A 437 34.57 20.73 -8.18
CA GLY A 437 33.90 20.57 -9.47
C GLY A 437 32.78 19.53 -9.51
N GLU A 438 32.64 18.69 -8.48
CA GLU A 438 31.55 17.70 -8.44
C GLU A 438 30.18 18.35 -8.17
N PRO A 439 29.12 17.88 -8.85
CA PRO A 439 27.76 18.36 -8.61
C PRO A 439 27.37 18.11 -7.14
N PRO A 440 26.58 19.00 -6.52
CA PRO A 440 26.18 18.84 -5.13
C PRO A 440 25.51 17.48 -4.91
N PRO A 441 25.72 16.83 -3.75
CA PRO A 441 25.18 15.51 -3.47
C PRO A 441 23.65 15.54 -3.62
N LYS A 442 23.12 14.64 -4.46
CA LYS A 442 21.70 14.63 -4.80
C LYS A 442 20.90 14.14 -3.57
N PRO A 443 19.89 14.89 -3.12
CA PRO A 443 19.02 14.41 -2.05
C PRO A 443 18.23 13.21 -2.57
N VAL A 444 18.44 12.04 -1.97
CA VAL A 444 17.67 10.83 -2.24
C VAL A 444 16.56 10.73 -1.20
N THR A 445 15.32 10.57 -1.65
CA THR A 445 14.18 10.31 -0.77
C THR A 445 14.21 8.86 -0.31
N ARG A 446 14.21 8.66 1.01
CA ARG A 446 14.18 7.34 1.65
C ARG A 446 13.04 7.26 2.65
N VAL A 447 12.52 6.06 2.87
CA VAL A 447 11.47 5.81 3.87
C VAL A 447 12.05 5.22 5.15
N TYR A 448 11.57 5.67 6.31
CA TYR A 448 11.86 5.00 7.57
C TYR A 448 11.10 3.68 7.67
N GLU A 449 11.81 2.57 7.47
CA GLU A 449 11.29 1.22 7.63
C GLU A 449 11.28 0.80 9.11
N GLN A 450 10.19 1.14 9.82
CA GLN A 450 9.98 0.86 11.24
C GLN A 450 8.62 0.20 11.52
N ARG A 451 8.48 -0.39 12.73
CA ARG A 451 7.25 -1.07 13.20
C ARG A 451 6.38 -0.23 14.15
N TYR A 452 6.93 0.82 14.74
CA TYR A 452 6.24 1.65 15.74
C TYR A 452 4.96 2.30 15.22
N SER A 453 5.02 2.93 14.05
CA SER A 453 3.87 3.58 13.39
C SER A 453 2.69 2.63 13.28
N HIS A 454 2.88 1.47 12.67
CA HIS A 454 1.86 0.45 12.48
C HIS A 454 1.36 -0.10 13.83
N LEU A 455 2.26 -0.42 14.76
CA LEU A 455 1.86 -0.93 16.06
C LEU A 455 1.02 0.08 16.86
N ILE A 456 1.48 1.34 16.95
CA ILE A 456 0.82 2.37 17.75
C ILE A 456 -0.54 2.73 17.14
N GLN A 457 -0.66 2.83 15.81
CA GLN A 457 -1.98 3.04 15.21
C GLN A 457 -2.93 1.87 15.48
N ALA A 458 -2.44 0.62 15.43
CA ALA A 458 -3.29 -0.56 15.57
C ALA A 458 -3.77 -0.71 17.03
N VAL A 459 -2.89 -0.42 17.99
CA VAL A 459 -3.25 -0.29 19.40
C VAL A 459 -4.23 0.86 19.60
N GLY A 460 -4.01 2.01 18.95
CA GLY A 460 -4.94 3.14 18.97
C GLY A 460 -6.34 2.76 18.49
N ILE A 461 -6.44 2.06 17.35
CA ILE A 461 -7.72 1.56 16.82
C ILE A 461 -8.35 0.56 17.79
N LEU A 462 -7.56 -0.33 18.40
CA LEU A 462 -8.07 -1.30 19.37
C LEU A 462 -8.63 -0.62 20.63
N ILE A 463 -8.02 0.48 21.10
CA ILE A 463 -8.53 1.27 22.23
C ILE A 463 -9.93 1.82 21.93
N PHE A 464 -10.24 2.13 20.66
CA PHE A 464 -11.55 2.61 20.26
C PHE A 464 -12.67 1.57 20.42
N VAL A 465 -12.35 0.28 20.65
CA VAL A 465 -13.32 -0.76 21.03
C VAL A 465 -13.88 -0.53 22.44
N THR A 466 -13.15 0.17 23.31
CA THR A 466 -13.60 0.38 24.69
C THR A 466 -14.81 1.32 24.77
N PRO A 467 -15.72 1.15 25.76
CA PRO A 467 -16.98 1.90 25.86
C PRO A 467 -16.88 3.44 25.75
N PRO A 468 -15.91 4.14 26.38
CA PRO A 468 -15.86 5.61 26.29
C PRO A 468 -15.56 6.09 24.87
N PHE A 469 -14.67 5.41 24.15
CA PHE A 469 -14.32 5.77 22.78
C PHE A 469 -15.38 5.30 21.76
N GLN A 470 -16.05 4.17 22.03
CA GLN A 470 -17.24 3.77 21.26
C GLN A 470 -18.34 4.82 21.35
N HIS A 471 -18.55 5.44 22.51
CA HIS A 471 -19.53 6.53 22.64
C HIS A 471 -19.17 7.71 21.72
N VAL A 472 -17.89 8.06 21.62
CA VAL A 472 -17.41 9.11 20.71
C VAL A 472 -17.68 8.74 19.24
N LEU A 473 -17.43 7.49 18.85
CA LEU A 473 -17.75 7.02 17.49
C LEU A 473 -19.26 7.12 17.18
N GLY A 474 -20.10 6.80 18.16
CA GLY A 474 -21.57 6.88 18.05
C GLY A 474 -22.13 8.30 17.91
N LEU A 475 -21.32 9.34 18.14
CA LEU A 475 -21.72 10.71 17.85
C LEU A 475 -21.70 11.01 16.34
N THR A 476 -21.02 10.17 15.56
CA THR A 476 -20.80 10.42 14.13
C THR A 476 -22.08 10.23 13.32
N PRO A 477 -22.57 11.28 12.62
CA PRO A 477 -23.69 11.14 11.71
C PRO A 477 -23.29 10.30 10.48
N THR A 478 -24.20 9.42 10.05
CA THR A 478 -24.03 8.59 8.83
C THR A 478 -23.86 9.44 7.56
N SER A 479 -24.45 10.64 7.52
CA SER A 479 -24.28 11.61 6.44
C SER A 479 -22.85 12.12 6.28
N VAL A 480 -22.13 12.32 7.39
CA VAL A 480 -20.72 12.73 7.41
C VAL A 480 -19.83 11.61 6.89
N LEU A 481 -20.15 10.36 7.26
CA LEU A 481 -19.49 9.15 6.74
C LEU A 481 -19.70 9.01 5.22
N ALA A 482 -20.89 9.33 4.69
CA ALA A 482 -21.13 9.38 3.26
C ALA A 482 -20.27 10.47 2.57
N GLY A 483 -20.08 11.63 3.22
CA GLY A 483 -19.19 12.68 2.74
C GLY A 483 -17.72 12.23 2.66
N LEU A 484 -17.28 11.42 3.62
CA LEU A 484 -15.96 10.80 3.59
C LEU A 484 -15.83 9.79 2.44
N PHE A 485 -16.86 8.98 2.14
CA PHE A 485 -16.84 8.11 0.96
C PHE A 485 -16.66 8.91 -0.34
N LEU A 486 -17.32 10.07 -0.48
CA LEU A 486 -17.11 10.95 -1.64
C LEU A 486 -15.66 11.46 -1.71
N PHE A 487 -15.09 11.88 -0.58
CA PHE A 487 -13.71 12.35 -0.51
C PHE A 487 -12.70 11.26 -0.88
N MET A 488 -12.87 10.04 -0.35
CA MET A 488 -12.00 8.90 -0.69
C MET A 488 -12.14 8.49 -2.16
N GLY A 489 -13.36 8.53 -2.70
CA GLY A 489 -13.61 8.33 -4.13
C GLY A 489 -12.88 9.38 -4.99
N TYR A 490 -12.92 10.65 -4.60
CA TYR A 490 -12.21 11.74 -5.26
C TYR A 490 -10.68 11.55 -5.22
N GLN A 491 -10.11 11.26 -4.05
CA GLN A 491 -8.66 11.04 -3.92
C GLN A 491 -8.18 9.85 -4.74
N SER A 492 -8.93 8.74 -4.71
CA SER A 492 -8.60 7.56 -5.50
C SER A 492 -8.69 7.83 -7.01
N LEU A 493 -9.66 8.66 -7.44
CA LEU A 493 -9.82 9.04 -8.84
C LEU A 493 -8.75 10.03 -9.32
N SER A 494 -8.32 10.99 -8.48
CA SER A 494 -7.36 12.03 -8.86
C SER A 494 -5.94 11.51 -9.07
N VAL A 495 -5.57 10.42 -8.39
CA VAL A 495 -4.27 9.75 -8.56
C VAL A 495 -4.28 8.76 -9.74
N ASN A 496 -5.46 8.37 -10.23
CA ASN A 496 -5.58 7.36 -11.28
C ASN A 496 -5.18 7.93 -12.66
N PRO A 497 -4.19 7.33 -13.37
CA PRO A 497 -3.78 7.77 -14.70
C PRO A 497 -4.91 7.75 -15.76
N ILE A 498 -5.96 6.94 -15.56
CA ILE A 498 -7.13 6.94 -16.45
C ILE A 498 -7.78 8.32 -16.48
N LEU A 499 -7.83 9.06 -15.35
CA LEU A 499 -8.49 10.36 -15.31
C LEU A 499 -7.79 11.38 -16.22
N SER A 500 -6.46 11.44 -16.22
CA SER A 500 -5.71 12.32 -17.13
C SER A 500 -5.90 11.92 -18.59
N ARG A 501 -5.96 10.61 -18.88
CA ARG A 501 -6.26 10.09 -20.22
C ARG A 501 -7.68 10.40 -20.70
N ILE A 502 -8.68 10.40 -19.80
CA ILE A 502 -10.02 10.91 -20.10
C ILE A 502 -9.97 12.40 -20.40
N GLY A 503 -9.19 13.18 -19.64
CA GLY A 503 -8.93 14.58 -19.93
C GLY A 503 -8.45 14.78 -21.37
N HIS A 504 -7.43 14.00 -21.79
CA HIS A 504 -6.91 14.01 -23.15
C HIS A 504 -7.95 13.60 -24.22
N LEU A 505 -8.96 12.78 -23.88
CA LEU A 505 -10.04 12.43 -24.81
C LEU A 505 -10.97 13.62 -25.11
N VAL A 506 -11.10 14.55 -24.16
CA VAL A 506 -11.96 15.73 -24.28
C VAL A 506 -11.19 16.95 -24.79
N THR A 507 -9.87 16.98 -24.60
CA THR A 507 -8.99 18.05 -25.11
C THR A 507 -8.95 18.08 -26.64
N ALA A 508 -8.94 19.28 -27.22
CA ALA A 508 -8.83 19.46 -28.66
C ALA A 508 -7.47 18.95 -29.19
N PRO A 509 -7.40 18.38 -30.41
CA PRO A 509 -6.14 17.82 -30.95
C PRO A 509 -4.95 18.79 -31.01
N ALA A 510 -5.21 20.10 -31.01
CA ALA A 510 -4.19 21.14 -31.04
C ALA A 510 -3.47 21.35 -29.70
N ASP A 511 -4.12 21.03 -28.57
CA ASP A 511 -3.59 21.21 -27.22
C ASP A 511 -3.05 19.89 -26.63
N LEU A 512 -2.98 18.83 -27.44
CA LEU A 512 -2.46 17.53 -27.02
C LEU A 512 -0.92 17.56 -26.95
N PRO A 513 -0.32 16.97 -25.90
CA PRO A 513 1.13 16.87 -25.80
C PRO A 513 1.72 16.02 -26.95
N GLU A 514 2.98 16.30 -27.31
CA GLU A 514 3.67 15.52 -28.34
C GLU A 514 3.86 14.07 -27.90
N LEU A 515 3.45 13.12 -28.75
CA LEU A 515 3.64 11.70 -28.51
C LEU A 515 5.06 11.26 -28.92
N PRO A 516 5.67 10.29 -28.22
CA PRO A 516 6.92 9.68 -28.66
C PRO A 516 6.75 9.01 -30.03
N SER A 517 7.83 8.99 -30.83
CA SER A 517 7.84 8.45 -32.18
C SER A 517 7.27 7.03 -32.23
N GLY A 518 6.16 6.85 -32.96
CA GLY A 518 5.50 5.56 -33.17
C GLY A 518 4.17 5.35 -32.44
N ALA A 519 3.82 6.18 -31.45
CA ALA A 519 2.54 6.10 -30.77
C ALA A 519 1.44 6.92 -31.51
N SER A 520 0.25 6.33 -31.67
CA SER A 520 -0.93 7.03 -32.23
C SER A 520 -1.93 7.41 -31.15
N TRP A 521 -2.44 8.65 -31.19
CA TRP A 521 -3.52 9.14 -30.31
C TRP A 521 -4.79 8.27 -30.43
N LEU A 522 -5.11 7.77 -31.62
CA LEU A 522 -6.26 6.88 -31.82
C LEU A 522 -6.10 5.54 -31.09
N GLY A 523 -4.86 5.07 -30.96
CA GLY A 523 -4.51 3.91 -30.14
C GLY A 523 -4.67 4.18 -28.64
N VAL A 524 -4.22 5.34 -28.16
CA VAL A 524 -4.36 5.75 -26.75
C VAL A 524 -5.83 5.95 -26.35
N HIS A 525 -6.62 6.59 -27.21
CA HIS A 525 -8.05 6.79 -26.96
C HIS A 525 -8.82 5.47 -26.97
N SER A 526 -8.58 4.59 -27.95
CA SER A 526 -9.24 3.28 -28.01
C SER A 526 -8.88 2.38 -26.82
N TYR A 527 -7.63 2.44 -26.35
CA TYR A 527 -7.21 1.77 -25.12
C TYR A 527 -7.96 2.30 -23.89
N THR A 528 -8.03 3.64 -23.75
CA THR A 528 -8.71 4.29 -22.62
C THR A 528 -10.20 3.96 -22.60
N ILE A 529 -10.86 4.00 -23.77
CA ILE A 529 -12.28 3.59 -23.91
C ILE A 529 -12.45 2.13 -23.50
N THR A 530 -11.53 1.25 -23.91
CA THR A 530 -11.57 -0.17 -23.53
C THR A 530 -11.46 -0.34 -22.02
N GLN A 531 -10.57 0.40 -21.35
CA GLN A 531 -10.48 0.42 -19.87
C GLN A 531 -11.81 0.82 -19.24
N LEU A 532 -12.43 1.91 -19.71
CA LEU A 532 -13.71 2.39 -19.19
C LEU A 532 -14.85 1.38 -19.38
N VAL A 533 -14.92 0.75 -20.56
CA VAL A 533 -15.94 -0.28 -20.84
C VAL A 533 -15.73 -1.48 -19.92
N LEU A 534 -14.50 -1.96 -19.75
CA LEU A 534 -14.20 -3.08 -18.85
C LEU A 534 -14.50 -2.73 -17.40
N THR A 535 -14.13 -1.55 -16.92
CA THR A 535 -14.51 -1.09 -15.58
C THR A 535 -16.03 -1.04 -15.43
N GLY A 536 -16.75 -0.54 -16.43
CA GLY A 536 -18.22 -0.51 -16.43
C GLY A 536 -18.85 -1.90 -16.40
N ILE A 537 -18.30 -2.87 -17.14
CA ILE A 537 -18.73 -4.28 -17.11
C ILE A 537 -18.51 -4.87 -15.72
N VAL A 538 -17.30 -4.70 -15.15
CA VAL A 538 -16.98 -5.23 -13.82
C VAL A 538 -17.88 -4.59 -12.76
N PHE A 539 -18.07 -3.27 -12.81
CA PHE A 539 -18.99 -2.57 -11.91
C PHE A 539 -20.43 -3.07 -12.08
N GLY A 540 -20.89 -3.29 -13.31
CA GLY A 540 -22.20 -3.89 -13.58
C GLY A 540 -22.35 -5.26 -12.92
N VAL A 541 -21.33 -6.12 -13.01
CA VAL A 541 -21.32 -7.42 -12.33
C VAL A 541 -21.40 -7.27 -10.81
N THR A 542 -20.73 -6.26 -10.22
CA THR A 542 -20.83 -6.01 -8.76
C THR A 542 -22.23 -5.65 -8.27
N LEU A 543 -23.13 -5.22 -9.17
CA LEU A 543 -24.53 -4.94 -8.85
C LEU A 543 -25.45 -6.15 -9.01
N THR A 544 -24.94 -7.27 -9.53
CA THR A 544 -25.71 -8.50 -9.78
C THR A 544 -25.43 -9.57 -8.73
N VAL A 545 -26.20 -10.67 -8.77
CA VAL A 545 -25.97 -11.87 -7.94
C VAL A 545 -24.57 -12.47 -8.15
N ALA A 546 -23.95 -12.23 -9.32
CA ALA A 546 -22.59 -12.67 -9.63
C ALA A 546 -21.49 -11.79 -8.99
N ALA A 547 -21.85 -10.78 -8.20
CA ALA A 547 -20.93 -9.89 -7.52
C ALA A 547 -19.78 -10.61 -6.78
N PRO A 548 -19.98 -11.73 -6.06
CA PRO A 548 -18.87 -12.45 -5.44
C PRO A 548 -17.73 -12.82 -6.40
N GLY A 549 -17.99 -13.02 -7.70
CA GLY A 549 -16.99 -13.39 -8.69
C GLY A 549 -16.14 -12.25 -9.24
N PHE A 550 -16.40 -10.99 -8.89
CA PHE A 550 -15.68 -9.85 -9.50
C PHE A 550 -14.15 -9.88 -9.34
N PRO A 551 -13.55 -10.38 -8.22
CA PRO A 551 -12.09 -10.46 -8.09
C PRO A 551 -11.47 -11.45 -9.10
N ILE A 552 -12.20 -12.53 -9.41
CA ILE A 552 -11.80 -13.51 -10.42
C ILE A 552 -11.80 -12.85 -11.81
N ILE A 553 -12.80 -12.00 -12.10
CA ILE A 553 -12.88 -11.27 -13.36
C ILE A 553 -11.66 -10.35 -13.53
N ILE A 554 -11.25 -9.62 -12.49
CA ILE A 554 -10.06 -8.76 -12.54
C ILE A 554 -8.80 -9.56 -12.86
N ILE A 555 -8.63 -10.74 -12.25
CA ILE A 555 -7.48 -11.59 -12.54
C ILE A 555 -7.52 -12.11 -13.98
N VAL A 556 -8.70 -12.43 -14.52
CA VAL A 556 -8.86 -12.84 -15.93
C VAL A 556 -8.49 -11.70 -16.89
N LEU A 557 -8.60 -10.43 -16.48
CA LEU A 557 -8.13 -9.30 -17.29
C LEU A 557 -6.61 -9.30 -17.50
N VAL A 558 -5.83 -9.89 -16.59
CA VAL A 558 -4.36 -9.96 -16.70
C VAL A 558 -3.90 -10.79 -17.91
N PRO A 559 -4.27 -12.08 -18.06
CA PRO A 559 -3.91 -12.86 -19.25
C PRO A 559 -4.62 -12.34 -20.51
N MET A 560 -5.84 -11.78 -20.38
CA MET A 560 -6.52 -11.12 -21.50
C MET A 560 -5.67 -9.96 -22.03
N ARG A 561 -5.12 -9.11 -21.15
CA ARG A 561 -4.22 -8.02 -21.55
C ARG A 561 -2.97 -8.56 -22.26
N LEU A 562 -2.33 -9.58 -21.70
CA LEU A 562 -1.07 -10.10 -22.25
C LEU A 562 -1.24 -10.77 -23.63
N HIS A 563 -2.37 -11.44 -23.87
CA HIS A 563 -2.55 -12.22 -25.11
C HIS A 563 -3.48 -11.60 -26.14
N LEU A 564 -4.49 -10.82 -25.73
CA LEU A 564 -5.48 -10.23 -26.62
C LEU A 564 -5.06 -8.83 -27.07
N MET A 565 -4.60 -7.99 -26.15
CA MET A 565 -4.27 -6.60 -26.49
C MET A 565 -3.00 -6.47 -27.33
N SER A 566 -2.02 -7.36 -27.15
CA SER A 566 -0.82 -7.46 -27.99
C SER A 566 -1.13 -7.78 -29.47
N LYS A 567 -2.34 -8.27 -29.77
CA LYS A 567 -2.80 -8.52 -31.15
C LYS A 567 -3.62 -7.37 -31.75
N ILE A 568 -4.22 -6.53 -30.92
CA ILE A 568 -5.18 -5.49 -31.36
C ILE A 568 -4.48 -4.13 -31.51
N TRP A 569 -3.48 -3.81 -30.69
CA TRP A 569 -2.80 -2.51 -30.69
C TRP A 569 -1.33 -2.58 -31.11
N SER A 570 -0.80 -1.46 -31.62
CA SER A 570 0.62 -1.33 -31.95
C SER A 570 1.48 -1.37 -30.69
N ARG A 571 2.65 -2.00 -30.80
CA ARG A 571 3.60 -2.17 -29.69
C ARG A 571 4.05 -0.85 -29.08
N GLU A 572 4.29 0.16 -29.91
CA GLU A 572 4.75 1.48 -29.47
C GLU A 572 3.67 2.23 -28.67
N THR A 573 2.40 2.05 -29.01
CA THR A 573 1.28 2.57 -28.21
C THR A 573 1.14 1.83 -26.88
N LEU A 574 1.21 0.49 -26.87
CA LEU A 574 1.18 -0.30 -25.63
C LEU A 574 2.35 0.05 -24.70
N ARG A 575 3.54 0.25 -25.29
CA ARG A 575 4.74 0.66 -24.57
C ARG A 575 4.61 2.06 -23.97
N TYR A 576 3.79 2.95 -24.53
CA TYR A 576 3.55 4.27 -23.97
C TYR A 576 2.53 4.25 -22.83
N VAL A 577 1.46 3.46 -22.97
CA VAL A 577 0.30 3.52 -22.07
C VAL A 577 0.37 2.52 -20.92
N ASP A 578 1.20 1.47 -21.03
CA ASP A 578 1.20 0.35 -20.09
C ASP A 578 2.62 -0.10 -19.69
N GLY A 579 2.70 -0.67 -18.51
CA GLY A 579 3.92 -1.11 -17.85
C GLY A 579 3.64 -2.29 -16.93
N TRP A 580 4.70 -2.90 -16.39
CA TRP A 580 4.54 -3.86 -15.31
C TRP A 580 4.16 -3.10 -14.03
N ALA A 581 3.04 -3.47 -13.39
CA ALA A 581 2.60 -2.83 -12.15
C ALA A 581 3.50 -3.18 -10.96
N THR A 582 4.21 -4.30 -11.06
CA THR A 582 4.93 -4.92 -9.95
C THR A 582 6.43 -5.08 -10.16
N ARG A 583 6.93 -4.70 -11.35
CA ARG A 583 8.35 -4.79 -11.72
C ARG A 583 8.72 -3.63 -12.62
N GLU A 584 10.00 -3.31 -12.69
CA GLU A 584 10.50 -2.41 -13.72
C GLU A 584 10.52 -3.06 -15.11
N GLY A 585 10.43 -2.20 -16.13
CA GLY A 585 10.39 -2.57 -17.53
C GLY A 585 8.97 -2.64 -18.08
N LYS A 586 8.87 -2.95 -19.36
CA LYS A 586 7.59 -3.04 -20.05
C LYS A 586 7.34 -4.48 -20.50
N PRO A 587 6.08 -4.92 -20.58
CA PRO A 587 5.77 -6.26 -21.06
C PRO A 587 6.37 -6.59 -22.43
N GLU A 588 6.51 -5.57 -23.26
CA GLU A 588 7.03 -5.61 -24.61
C GLU A 588 8.57 -5.80 -24.64
N ASP A 589 9.30 -5.34 -23.61
CA ASP A 589 10.75 -5.51 -23.52
C ASP A 589 11.14 -7.01 -23.35
N ASN A 590 10.32 -7.78 -22.62
CA ASN A 590 10.53 -9.24 -22.46
C ASN A 590 10.28 -10.02 -23.76
N GLU A 591 9.47 -9.49 -24.69
CA GLU A 591 9.25 -10.12 -25.99
C GLU A 591 10.41 -9.86 -26.96
N ASP A 592 11.06 -8.70 -26.82
CA ASP A 592 12.23 -8.34 -27.61
C ASP A 592 13.41 -9.24 -27.23
N ASP A 593 13.65 -9.49 -25.94
CA ASP A 593 14.66 -10.46 -25.45
C ASP A 593 14.43 -11.89 -26.01
N ARG A 594 13.17 -12.34 -26.08
CA ARG A 594 12.83 -13.65 -26.66
C ARG A 594 13.05 -13.69 -28.17
N ARG A 595 12.88 -12.57 -28.87
CA ARG A 595 13.12 -12.46 -30.32
C ARG A 595 14.60 -12.40 -30.65
N THR A 596 15.41 -11.68 -29.87
CA THR A 596 16.87 -11.67 -30.01
C THR A 596 17.48 -13.03 -29.69
N ASP A 597 17.01 -13.72 -28.65
CA ASP A 597 17.43 -15.10 -28.35
C ASP A 597 17.02 -16.08 -29.46
N GLY A 598 15.83 -15.93 -30.05
CA GLY A 598 15.39 -16.72 -31.20
C GLY A 598 16.20 -16.46 -32.47
N MET A 599 16.62 -15.22 -32.71
CA MET A 599 17.50 -14.86 -33.84
C MET A 599 18.96 -15.32 -33.63
N MET A 600 19.46 -15.36 -32.40
CA MET A 600 20.78 -15.91 -32.06
C MET A 600 20.79 -17.45 -32.14
N GLY A 601 19.75 -18.12 -31.64
CA GLY A 601 19.59 -19.58 -31.73
C GLY A 601 19.41 -20.08 -33.17
N GLY A 602 18.71 -19.32 -34.02
CA GLY A 602 18.53 -19.65 -35.44
C GLY A 602 19.79 -19.49 -36.31
N LYS A 603 20.84 -18.80 -35.83
CA LYS A 603 22.10 -18.67 -36.56
C LYS A 603 23.11 -19.78 -36.28
N THR A 604 22.89 -20.61 -35.26
CA THR A 604 23.82 -21.73 -34.96
C THR A 604 23.41 -23.05 -35.61
N GLU A 605 22.18 -23.17 -36.13
CA GLU A 605 21.70 -24.40 -36.80
C GLU A 605 21.74 -24.36 -38.34
N ALA A 606 22.30 -23.30 -38.95
CA ALA A 606 22.29 -23.11 -40.41
C ALA A 606 23.68 -23.16 -41.09
N VAL A 607 24.69 -23.82 -40.51
CA VAL A 607 26.05 -23.90 -41.10
C VAL A 607 26.57 -25.33 -41.36
N ASP A 608 25.89 -26.39 -40.94
CA ASP A 608 26.33 -27.77 -41.22
C ASP A 608 25.42 -28.50 -42.21
N GLU A 609 25.45 -28.13 -43.49
CA GLU A 609 25.16 -29.07 -44.59
C GLU A 609 25.59 -28.51 -45.96
N GLU A 610 26.88 -28.59 -46.29
CA GLU A 610 27.32 -28.57 -47.69
C GLU A 610 28.35 -29.69 -47.91
N LYS A 611 27.86 -30.90 -48.21
CA LYS A 611 28.68 -32.01 -48.72
C LYS A 611 29.03 -31.72 -50.17
N GLY A 612 30.30 -31.37 -50.42
CA GLY A 612 30.88 -31.30 -51.77
C GLY A 612 30.91 -32.69 -52.46
N PRO A 613 30.86 -32.74 -53.81
CA PRO A 613 30.77 -33.98 -54.56
C PRO A 613 32.13 -34.68 -54.66
N ARG A 614 32.11 -36.02 -54.59
CA ARG A 614 33.26 -36.90 -54.84
C ARG A 614 33.65 -36.85 -56.32
N VAL A 615 34.94 -36.62 -56.59
CA VAL A 615 35.58 -36.92 -57.87
C VAL A 615 36.39 -38.21 -57.69
N VAL A 616 36.35 -39.03 -58.74
CA VAL A 616 36.89 -40.39 -58.95
C VAL A 616 38.30 -40.60 -58.42
#